data_AF-A0A5C9BEA1-F1
#
_entry.id   AF-A0A5C9BEA1-F1
#
_cell.length_a   1.000
_cell.length_b   1.000
_cell.length_c   1.000
_cell.angle_alpha   90.00
_cell.angle_beta   90.00
_cell.angle_gamma   90.00
#
_symmetry.space_group_name_H-M   'P 1'
#
loop_
_entity.id
_entity.type
_entity.pdbx_description
1 polymer ?
#
loop_
_entity_poly.entity_id
_entity_poly.type
_entity_poly.pdbx_seq_one_letter_code
_entity_poly.pdbx_strand_id
1 'polypeptide(L)'
;MSENSQALLDSLSLDPRLSLFAVAAGATMAGGELGEETLDDMATQVAGGALADLDARLVWPLLAEGLMGDQPSRMLAALTVCGALERLLPEFTALFGHFQTGFDGEPVDIGRHQGRVLDVAAAGNAPLRVRLAVLLCNLGKADSPPQHLPSHYRHIDRCLPRIRNVCARFGIAAELEDFAILVAMELERVHRATRMRAGSMAALLERVGAFTDPGRFEDLLTVCACDYFAYPGNTTPAYPKATLLKQALVACLALPDPDEDDDEATALHERRAIAVARALRSGTDHER
;
A
#
# COMPACT_ATOMS: atom_id res chain seq x y z
N MET A 1 -16.61 21.89 13.61
CA MET A 1 -16.78 20.87 12.55
C MET A 1 -15.70 21.15 11.52
N SER A 2 -14.87 20.15 11.17
CA SER A 2 -13.87 20.33 10.10
C SER A 2 -14.58 20.37 8.74
N GLU A 3 -13.93 20.91 7.70
CA GLU A 3 -14.46 20.87 6.32
C GLU A 3 -14.86 19.45 5.88
N ASN A 4 -14.14 18.42 6.39
CA ASN A 4 -14.41 17.02 6.11
C ASN A 4 -15.76 16.56 6.70
N SER A 5 -16.13 17.04 7.89
CA SER A 5 -17.41 16.69 8.53
C SER A 5 -18.61 17.29 7.79
N GLN A 6 -18.47 18.46 7.17
CA GLN A 6 -19.55 19.08 6.40
C GLN A 6 -19.77 18.34 5.07
N ALA A 7 -18.70 18.03 4.34
CA ALA A 7 -18.78 17.24 3.11
C ALA A 7 -19.38 15.84 3.33
N LEU A 8 -19.10 15.23 4.49
CA LEU A 8 -19.71 13.97 4.91
C LEU A 8 -21.24 14.08 5.09
N LEU A 9 -21.68 15.10 5.84
CA LEU A 9 -23.11 15.35 6.10
C LEU A 9 -23.86 15.71 4.82
N ASP A 10 -23.23 16.47 3.94
CA ASP A 10 -23.78 16.81 2.63
C ASP A 10 -23.92 15.54 1.77
N SER A 11 -22.95 14.63 1.81
CA SER A 11 -23.00 13.33 1.10
C SER A 11 -24.11 12.42 1.63
N LEU A 12 -24.24 12.28 2.96
CA LEU A 12 -25.31 11.49 3.59
C LEU A 12 -26.71 12.04 3.29
N SER A 13 -26.81 13.36 3.11
CA SER A 13 -28.05 14.02 2.71
C SER A 13 -28.42 13.76 1.24
N LEU A 14 -27.42 13.48 0.39
CA LEU A 14 -27.61 13.17 -1.03
C LEU A 14 -28.06 11.73 -1.25
N ASP A 15 -27.55 10.76 -0.48
CA ASP A 15 -27.95 9.36 -0.58
C ASP A 15 -27.90 8.65 0.79
N PRO A 16 -29.06 8.35 1.40
CA PRO A 16 -29.14 7.67 2.70
C PRO A 16 -28.43 6.30 2.72
N ARG A 17 -28.24 5.66 1.56
CA ARG A 17 -27.54 4.36 1.44
C ARG A 17 -26.05 4.48 1.79
N LEU A 18 -25.50 5.69 1.81
CA LEU A 18 -24.13 5.96 2.23
C LEU A 18 -23.90 5.79 3.74
N SER A 19 -24.98 5.78 4.55
CA SER A 19 -24.91 5.58 5.99
C SER A 19 -24.19 4.28 6.37
N LEU A 20 -24.35 3.21 5.58
CA LEU A 20 -23.64 1.94 5.75
C LEU A 20 -22.12 2.13 5.75
N PHE A 21 -21.59 2.93 4.82
CA PHE A 21 -20.15 3.18 4.73
C PHE A 21 -19.66 4.13 5.81
N ALA A 22 -20.48 5.09 6.23
CA ALA A 22 -20.17 5.95 7.37
C ALA A 22 -20.07 5.13 8.68
N VAL A 23 -21.00 4.19 8.90
CA VAL A 23 -20.94 3.26 10.04
C VAL A 23 -19.67 2.40 9.96
N ALA A 24 -19.35 1.85 8.79
CA ALA A 24 -18.14 1.06 8.60
C ALA A 24 -16.85 1.88 8.82
N ALA A 25 -16.81 3.15 8.39
CA ALA A 25 -15.70 4.05 8.63
C ALA A 25 -15.57 4.40 10.13
N GLY A 26 -16.69 4.67 10.80
CA GLY A 26 -16.74 4.93 12.24
C GLY A 26 -16.22 3.75 13.08
N ALA A 27 -16.34 2.52 12.56
CA ALA A 27 -15.85 1.31 13.23
C ALA A 27 -14.33 1.28 13.43
N THR A 28 -13.59 2.11 12.70
CA THR A 28 -12.13 2.18 12.75
C THR A 28 -11.60 2.94 13.96
N MET A 29 -12.44 3.71 14.64
CA MET A 29 -12.08 4.47 15.84
C MET A 29 -11.99 3.56 17.07
N ALA A 30 -11.24 4.00 18.08
CA ALA A 30 -11.23 3.35 19.39
C ALA A 30 -12.65 3.26 19.98
N GLY A 31 -13.07 2.05 20.37
CA GLY A 31 -14.42 1.78 20.89
C GLY A 31 -15.53 1.74 19.83
N GLY A 32 -15.19 1.81 18.54
CA GLY A 32 -16.14 1.76 17.42
C GLY A 32 -16.54 0.36 16.98
N GLU A 33 -16.16 -0.71 17.68
CA GLU A 33 -16.49 -2.08 17.30
C GLU A 33 -18.00 -2.26 17.09
N LEU A 34 -18.38 -2.73 15.90
CA LEU A 34 -19.78 -2.96 15.56
C LEU A 34 -20.27 -4.25 16.21
N GLY A 35 -21.44 -4.19 16.83
CA GLY A 35 -22.13 -5.37 17.35
C GLY A 35 -22.75 -6.21 16.23
N GLU A 36 -23.09 -7.47 16.55
CA GLU A 36 -23.73 -8.42 15.62
C GLU A 36 -25.02 -7.83 15.00
N GLU A 37 -25.88 -7.21 15.81
CA GLU A 37 -27.13 -6.58 15.34
C GLU A 37 -26.86 -5.51 14.26
N THR A 38 -25.85 -4.65 14.44
CA THR A 38 -25.49 -3.63 13.46
C THR A 38 -24.95 -4.24 12.16
N LEU A 39 -24.15 -5.31 12.27
CA LEU A 39 -23.63 -6.02 11.10
C LEU A 39 -24.74 -6.74 10.32
N ASP A 40 -25.70 -7.33 11.02
CA ASP A 40 -26.87 -8.00 10.43
C ASP A 40 -27.79 -7.00 9.71
N ASP A 41 -28.01 -5.82 10.30
CA ASP A 41 -28.74 -4.73 9.67
C ASP A 41 -28.04 -4.24 8.39
N MET A 42 -26.71 -4.06 8.45
CA MET A 42 -25.92 -3.71 7.27
C MET A 42 -26.01 -4.80 6.19
N ALA A 43 -25.93 -6.08 6.57
CA ALA A 43 -26.06 -7.19 5.63
C ALA A 43 -27.44 -7.25 4.98
N THR A 44 -28.50 -6.99 5.75
CA THR A 44 -29.88 -6.91 5.27
C THR A 44 -30.04 -5.79 4.25
N GLN A 45 -29.45 -4.62 4.48
CA GLN A 45 -29.45 -3.52 3.52
C GLN A 45 -28.74 -3.90 2.21
N VAL A 46 -27.56 -4.53 2.29
CA VAL A 46 -26.81 -4.98 1.11
C VAL A 46 -27.62 -6.02 0.32
N ALA A 47 -28.19 -7.02 1.00
CA ALA A 47 -29.03 -8.04 0.39
C ALA A 47 -30.31 -7.46 -0.24
N GLY A 48 -30.86 -6.40 0.36
CA GLY A 48 -31.97 -5.61 -0.18
C GLY A 48 -31.62 -4.73 -1.37
N GLY A 49 -30.36 -4.72 -1.83
CA GLY A 49 -29.92 -3.96 -3.00
C GLY A 49 -29.45 -2.54 -2.71
N ALA A 50 -29.05 -2.22 -1.47
CA ALA A 50 -28.58 -0.88 -1.11
C ALA A 50 -27.40 -0.38 -1.98
N LEU A 51 -26.62 -1.29 -2.56
CA LEU A 51 -25.50 -0.95 -3.44
C LEU A 51 -25.87 -0.92 -4.93
N ALA A 52 -27.12 -1.25 -5.29
CA ALA A 52 -27.57 -1.20 -6.68
C ALA A 52 -27.52 0.24 -7.20
N ASP A 53 -26.87 0.42 -8.34
CA ASP A 53 -26.70 1.71 -9.03
C ASP A 53 -26.06 2.82 -8.17
N LEU A 54 -25.40 2.45 -7.06
CA LEU A 54 -24.71 3.41 -6.21
C LEU A 54 -23.43 3.86 -6.90
N ASP A 55 -23.25 5.17 -7.06
CA ASP A 55 -22.01 5.72 -7.60
C ASP A 55 -20.88 5.53 -6.59
N ALA A 56 -19.89 4.72 -6.96
CA ALA A 56 -18.71 4.46 -6.15
C ALA A 56 -17.93 5.74 -5.79
N ARG A 57 -18.03 6.81 -6.58
CA ARG A 57 -17.41 8.10 -6.29
C ARG A 57 -17.97 8.77 -5.03
N LEU A 58 -19.24 8.52 -4.70
CA LEU A 58 -19.86 8.99 -3.46
C LEU A 58 -19.43 8.16 -2.25
N VAL A 59 -19.00 6.92 -2.49
CA VAL A 59 -18.51 6.00 -1.45
C VAL A 59 -17.04 6.29 -1.11
N TRP A 60 -16.25 6.76 -2.07
CA TRP A 60 -14.81 6.99 -1.89
C TRP A 60 -14.44 7.85 -0.67
N PRO A 61 -15.07 9.01 -0.41
CA PRO A 61 -14.73 9.82 0.78
C PRO A 61 -14.87 9.06 2.10
N LEU A 62 -15.88 8.19 2.20
CA LEU A 62 -16.15 7.37 3.38
C LEU A 62 -15.10 6.26 3.53
N LEU A 63 -14.72 5.62 2.42
CA LEU A 63 -13.63 4.64 2.43
C LEU A 63 -12.29 5.30 2.76
N ALA A 64 -12.02 6.49 2.23
CA ALA A 64 -10.80 7.25 2.54
C ALA A 64 -10.75 7.65 4.02
N GLU A 65 -11.88 8.04 4.60
CA GLU A 65 -12.00 8.31 6.04
C GLU A 65 -11.69 7.06 6.87
N GLY A 66 -12.33 5.92 6.55
CA GLY A 66 -12.04 4.67 7.26
C GLY A 66 -10.61 4.16 7.05
N LEU A 67 -10.02 4.37 5.86
CA LEU A 67 -8.59 4.12 5.65
C LEU A 67 -7.71 4.98 6.57
N MET A 68 -8.14 6.20 6.90
CA MET A 68 -7.43 7.13 7.76
C MET A 68 -7.71 6.97 9.26
N GLY A 69 -8.63 6.08 9.65
CA GLY A 69 -8.91 5.78 11.05
C GLY A 69 -7.81 5.03 11.79
N ASP A 70 -8.05 4.73 13.08
CA ASP A 70 -7.05 4.12 13.98
C ASP A 70 -6.78 2.64 13.67
N GLN A 71 -7.84 1.90 13.29
CA GLN A 71 -7.75 0.49 12.88
C GLN A 71 -8.54 0.24 11.59
N PRO A 72 -7.98 0.59 10.40
CA PRO A 72 -8.66 0.45 9.12
C PRO A 72 -9.15 -0.96 8.80
N SER A 73 -8.50 -2.00 9.33
CA SER A 73 -8.93 -3.38 9.13
C SER A 73 -10.35 -3.67 9.64
N ARG A 74 -10.85 -2.89 10.61
CA ARG A 74 -12.24 -3.01 11.11
C ARG A 74 -13.27 -2.63 10.08
N MET A 75 -13.03 -1.55 9.31
CA MET A 75 -13.90 -1.17 8.21
C MET A 75 -13.94 -2.29 7.16
N LEU A 76 -12.76 -2.82 6.78
CA LEU A 76 -12.68 -3.92 5.81
C LEU A 76 -13.43 -5.16 6.32
N ALA A 77 -13.29 -5.50 7.60
CA ALA A 77 -14.01 -6.61 8.21
C ALA A 77 -15.53 -6.39 8.19
N ALA A 78 -16.01 -5.22 8.60
CA ALA A 78 -17.43 -4.88 8.58
C ALA A 78 -18.02 -4.96 7.17
N LEU A 79 -17.34 -4.36 6.18
CA LEU A 79 -17.76 -4.41 4.77
C LEU A 79 -17.70 -5.83 4.19
N THR A 80 -16.78 -6.68 4.66
CA THR A 80 -16.72 -8.09 4.26
C THR A 80 -17.91 -8.85 4.83
N VAL A 81 -18.18 -8.71 6.12
CA VAL A 81 -19.26 -9.43 6.83
C VAL A 81 -20.62 -9.07 6.24
N CYS A 82 -20.88 -7.79 5.96
CA CYS A 82 -22.15 -7.39 5.36
C CYS A 82 -22.24 -7.63 3.85
N GLY A 83 -21.17 -8.13 3.20
CA GLY A 83 -21.12 -8.40 1.76
C GLY A 83 -20.92 -7.16 0.87
N ALA A 84 -20.79 -5.97 1.44
CA ALA A 84 -20.56 -4.74 0.69
C ALA A 84 -19.20 -4.73 -0.02
N LEU A 85 -18.16 -5.29 0.60
CA LEU A 85 -16.79 -5.25 0.07
C LEU A 85 -16.66 -5.97 -1.26
N GLU A 86 -17.29 -7.14 -1.41
CA GLU A 86 -17.30 -7.90 -2.67
C GLU A 86 -17.94 -7.12 -3.82
N ARG A 87 -18.94 -6.28 -3.53
CA ARG A 87 -19.63 -5.47 -4.54
C ARG A 87 -18.82 -4.23 -4.93
N LEU A 88 -18.12 -3.62 -3.98
CA LEU A 88 -17.38 -2.37 -4.18
C LEU A 88 -15.95 -2.59 -4.69
N LEU A 89 -15.25 -3.52 -4.06
CA LEU A 89 -13.84 -3.80 -4.26
C LEU A 89 -13.61 -5.32 -4.41
N PRO A 90 -14.25 -5.98 -5.41
CA PRO A 90 -14.11 -7.41 -5.66
C PRO A 90 -12.65 -7.84 -5.84
N GLU A 91 -11.81 -6.96 -6.39
CA GLU A 91 -10.39 -7.22 -6.56
C GLU A 91 -9.66 -7.49 -5.24
N PHE A 92 -10.06 -6.79 -4.16
CA PHE A 92 -9.51 -6.99 -2.82
C PHE A 92 -10.14 -8.21 -2.15
N THR A 93 -11.46 -8.37 -2.26
CA THR A 93 -12.15 -9.56 -1.72
C THR A 93 -11.56 -10.86 -2.28
N ALA A 94 -11.15 -10.86 -3.54
CA ALA A 94 -10.52 -12.01 -4.18
C ALA A 94 -9.11 -12.34 -3.63
N LEU A 95 -8.53 -11.55 -2.72
CA LEU A 95 -7.27 -11.90 -2.05
C LEU A 95 -7.46 -12.83 -0.85
N PHE A 96 -8.64 -12.84 -0.24
CA PHE A 96 -8.93 -13.75 0.86
C PHE A 96 -8.95 -15.20 0.37
N GLY A 97 -8.37 -16.11 1.16
CA GLY A 97 -8.18 -17.50 0.80
C GLY A 97 -6.96 -17.77 -0.09
N HIS A 98 -6.24 -16.74 -0.53
CA HIS A 98 -4.94 -16.88 -1.18
C HIS A 98 -3.80 -16.64 -0.19
N PHE A 99 -2.75 -17.45 -0.29
CA PHE A 99 -1.67 -17.48 0.69
C PHE A 99 -0.32 -17.12 0.08
N GLN A 100 0.49 -16.40 0.84
CA GLN A 100 1.91 -16.17 0.57
C GLN A 100 2.76 -16.69 1.72
N THR A 101 4.07 -16.83 1.50
CA THR A 101 5.01 -17.26 2.54
C THR A 101 5.12 -16.20 3.64
N GLY A 102 4.89 -16.58 4.89
CA GLY A 102 5.04 -15.72 6.06
C GLY A 102 6.49 -15.56 6.52
N PHE A 103 6.68 -14.81 7.61
CA PHE A 103 8.00 -14.48 8.16
C PHE A 103 8.78 -15.73 8.59
N ASP A 104 8.12 -16.65 9.29
CA ASP A 104 8.71 -17.92 9.75
C ASP A 104 8.52 -19.06 8.72
N GLY A 105 8.11 -18.74 7.49
CA GLY A 105 7.82 -19.71 6.43
C GLY A 105 6.38 -20.23 6.42
N GLU A 106 5.63 -20.04 7.50
CA GLU A 106 4.22 -20.44 7.58
C GLU A 106 3.33 -19.63 6.62
N PRO A 107 2.35 -20.24 5.95
CA PRO A 107 1.46 -19.53 5.02
C PRO A 107 0.65 -18.43 5.72
N VAL A 108 0.58 -17.25 5.10
CA VAL A 108 -0.28 -16.15 5.54
C VAL A 108 -1.29 -15.80 4.46
N ASP A 109 -2.56 -15.67 4.85
CA ASP A 109 -3.63 -15.18 3.98
C ASP A 109 -3.34 -13.72 3.56
N ILE A 110 -3.38 -13.45 2.26
CA ILE A 110 -2.98 -12.17 1.67
C ILE A 110 -3.95 -11.05 2.03
N GLY A 111 -5.27 -11.31 1.96
CA GLY A 111 -6.28 -10.32 2.31
C GLY A 111 -6.20 -9.91 3.79
N ARG A 112 -6.07 -10.91 4.68
CA ARG A 112 -5.84 -10.67 6.12
C ARG A 112 -4.51 -9.97 6.38
N HIS A 113 -3.47 -10.31 5.62
CA HIS A 113 -2.18 -9.64 5.72
C HIS A 113 -2.29 -8.17 5.34
N GLN A 114 -2.90 -7.83 4.21
CA GLN A 114 -3.09 -6.41 3.83
C GLN A 114 -3.87 -5.61 4.89
N GLY A 115 -4.89 -6.21 5.52
CA GLY A 115 -5.56 -5.61 6.68
C GLY A 115 -4.59 -5.27 7.82
N ARG A 116 -3.70 -6.20 8.19
CA ARG A 116 -2.66 -5.93 9.19
C ARG A 116 -1.67 -4.86 8.74
N VAL A 117 -1.28 -4.83 7.47
CA VAL A 117 -0.38 -3.79 6.94
C VAL A 117 -1.02 -2.41 7.06
N LEU A 118 -2.32 -2.29 6.80
CA LEU A 118 -3.06 -1.03 6.98
C LEU A 118 -3.08 -0.57 8.43
N ASP A 119 -3.28 -1.49 9.38
CA ASP A 119 -3.25 -1.16 10.81
C ASP A 119 -1.85 -0.73 11.28
N VAL A 120 -0.79 -1.38 10.77
CA VAL A 120 0.59 -0.95 11.04
C VAL A 120 0.86 0.44 10.45
N ALA A 121 0.38 0.70 9.23
CA ALA A 121 0.48 2.03 8.62
C ALA A 121 -0.31 3.08 9.42
N ALA A 122 -1.47 2.71 9.97
CA ALA A 122 -2.27 3.57 10.81
C ALA A 122 -1.59 3.94 12.12
N ALA A 123 -1.04 2.96 12.83
CA ALA A 123 -0.26 3.17 14.05
C ALA A 123 0.97 4.07 13.81
N GLY A 124 1.56 4.01 12.62
CA GLY A 124 2.65 4.88 12.18
C GLY A 124 2.21 6.27 11.67
N ASN A 125 0.93 6.61 11.74
CA ASN A 125 0.35 7.85 11.19
C ASN A 125 0.67 8.06 9.70
N ALA A 126 0.78 6.98 8.94
CA ALA A 126 1.10 7.09 7.52
C ALA A 126 -0.03 7.82 6.76
N PRO A 127 0.30 8.65 5.75
CA PRO A 127 -0.68 9.42 5.00
C PRO A 127 -1.54 8.54 4.09
N LEU A 128 -2.66 9.10 3.59
CA LEU A 128 -3.60 8.39 2.71
C LEU A 128 -2.93 7.74 1.50
N ARG A 129 -1.91 8.38 0.91
CA ARG A 129 -1.15 7.81 -0.20
C ARG A 129 -0.51 6.46 0.13
N VAL A 130 0.04 6.30 1.33
CA VAL A 130 0.62 5.03 1.82
C VAL A 130 -0.46 3.99 2.03
N ARG A 131 -1.52 4.37 2.75
CA ARG A 131 -2.59 3.44 3.12
C ARG A 131 -3.36 2.95 1.89
N LEU A 132 -3.63 3.82 0.93
CA LEU A 132 -4.21 3.42 -0.35
C LEU A 132 -3.26 2.50 -1.13
N ALA A 133 -1.97 2.83 -1.23
CA ALA A 133 -1.02 1.97 -1.93
C ALA A 133 -0.95 0.56 -1.31
N VAL A 134 -0.99 0.46 0.03
CA VAL A 134 -1.08 -0.82 0.75
C VAL A 134 -2.33 -1.61 0.36
N LEU A 135 -3.49 -0.95 0.30
CA LEU A 135 -4.75 -1.59 -0.09
C LEU A 135 -4.65 -2.21 -1.49
N LEU A 136 -3.99 -1.53 -2.42
CA LEU A 136 -4.04 -1.89 -3.85
C LEU A 136 -2.83 -2.69 -4.36
N CYS A 137 -1.68 -2.68 -3.67
CA CYS A 137 -0.42 -3.17 -4.26
C CYS A 137 -0.37 -4.68 -4.54
N ASN A 138 -1.21 -5.49 -3.88
CA ASN A 138 -1.23 -6.95 -4.04
C ASN A 138 -2.43 -7.50 -4.83
N LEU A 139 -3.31 -6.65 -5.40
CA LEU A 139 -4.51 -7.09 -6.14
C LEU A 139 -4.19 -8.08 -7.29
N GLY A 140 -2.97 -8.05 -7.81
CA GLY A 140 -2.45 -9.00 -8.79
C GLY A 140 -2.35 -10.46 -8.33
N LYS A 141 -2.36 -10.71 -7.01
CA LYS A 141 -2.13 -12.04 -6.43
C LYS A 141 -3.40 -12.91 -6.37
N ALA A 142 -4.57 -12.28 -6.39
CA ALA A 142 -5.91 -12.87 -6.23
C ALA A 142 -6.25 -14.04 -7.18
N ASP A 143 -5.62 -14.12 -8.34
CA ASP A 143 -5.93 -15.11 -9.37
C ASP A 143 -4.67 -15.82 -9.89
N SER A 144 -3.67 -15.94 -9.01
CA SER A 144 -2.41 -16.58 -9.37
C SER A 144 -2.65 -18.06 -9.66
N PRO A 145 -2.24 -18.58 -10.83
CA PRO A 145 -2.37 -19.99 -11.14
C PRO A 145 -1.67 -20.87 -10.08
N PRO A 146 -2.21 -22.05 -9.73
CA PRO A 146 -1.65 -22.91 -8.69
C PRO A 146 -0.16 -23.22 -8.88
N GLN A 147 0.29 -23.41 -10.13
CA GLN A 147 1.70 -23.67 -10.46
C GLN A 147 2.65 -22.50 -10.19
N HIS A 148 2.13 -21.30 -9.93
CA HIS A 148 2.90 -20.11 -9.61
C HIS A 148 2.89 -19.79 -8.12
N LEU A 149 2.17 -20.56 -7.29
CA LEU A 149 2.14 -20.38 -5.85
C LEU A 149 3.39 -21.00 -5.21
N PRO A 150 3.91 -20.41 -4.11
CA PRO A 150 3.47 -19.17 -3.45
C PRO A 150 4.15 -17.91 -4.00
N SER A 151 4.88 -17.98 -5.12
CA SER A 151 5.64 -16.84 -5.66
C SER A 151 4.78 -15.83 -6.43
N HIS A 152 3.55 -16.18 -6.79
CA HIS A 152 2.62 -15.35 -7.55
C HIS A 152 3.25 -14.74 -8.82
N TYR A 153 3.88 -15.58 -9.65
CA TYR A 153 4.56 -15.14 -10.87
C TYR A 153 3.68 -14.19 -11.72
N ARG A 154 4.28 -13.10 -12.19
CA ARG A 154 3.63 -12.02 -12.97
C ARG A 154 2.41 -11.37 -12.29
N HIS A 155 2.29 -11.42 -10.97
CA HIS A 155 1.19 -10.72 -10.30
C HIS A 155 1.25 -9.21 -10.53
N ILE A 156 2.43 -8.61 -10.69
CA ILE A 156 2.59 -7.18 -10.99
C ILE A 156 1.82 -6.82 -12.27
N ASP A 157 2.01 -7.57 -13.36
CA ASP A 157 1.33 -7.33 -14.65
C ASP A 157 -0.20 -7.39 -14.51
N ARG A 158 -0.71 -8.26 -13.64
CA ARG A 158 -2.15 -8.37 -13.31
C ARG A 158 -2.62 -7.27 -12.36
N CYS A 159 -1.73 -6.77 -11.49
CA CYS A 159 -2.03 -5.76 -10.48
C CYS A 159 -2.26 -4.40 -11.12
N LEU A 160 -1.41 -4.00 -12.08
CA LEU A 160 -1.49 -2.67 -12.69
C LEU A 160 -2.86 -2.32 -13.28
N PRO A 161 -3.50 -3.13 -14.16
CA PRO A 161 -4.83 -2.80 -14.66
C PRO A 161 -5.90 -2.81 -13.56
N ARG A 162 -5.74 -3.60 -12.49
CA ARG A 162 -6.68 -3.61 -11.35
C ARG A 162 -6.61 -2.30 -10.57
N ILE A 163 -5.41 -1.81 -10.29
CA ILE A 163 -5.21 -0.51 -9.64
C ILE A 163 -5.92 0.58 -10.44
N ARG A 164 -5.67 0.66 -11.76
CA ARG A 164 -6.32 1.65 -12.64
C ARG A 164 -7.83 1.54 -12.64
N ASN A 165 -8.37 0.32 -12.72
CA ASN A 165 -9.82 0.11 -12.70
C ASN A 165 -10.46 0.56 -11.39
N VAL A 166 -9.82 0.26 -10.25
CA VAL A 166 -10.29 0.70 -8.93
C VAL A 166 -10.23 2.22 -8.83
N CYS A 167 -9.10 2.84 -9.19
CA CYS A 167 -8.94 4.28 -9.16
C CYS A 167 -9.95 5.01 -10.05
N ALA A 168 -10.19 4.52 -11.27
CA ALA A 168 -11.20 5.06 -12.17
C ALA A 168 -12.64 4.90 -11.64
N ARG A 169 -12.96 3.75 -11.02
CA ARG A 169 -14.27 3.46 -10.42
C ARG A 169 -14.60 4.44 -9.28
N PHE A 170 -13.64 4.65 -8.38
CA PHE A 170 -13.82 5.51 -7.20
C PHE A 170 -13.51 6.99 -7.47
N GLY A 171 -12.98 7.34 -8.65
CA GLY A 171 -12.57 8.72 -8.97
C GLY A 171 -11.38 9.19 -8.15
N ILE A 172 -10.44 8.28 -7.86
CA ILE A 172 -9.24 8.56 -7.08
C ILE A 172 -8.30 9.48 -7.88
N ALA A 173 -7.65 10.42 -7.19
CA ALA A 173 -6.69 11.35 -7.79
C ALA A 173 -5.50 10.61 -8.45
N ALA A 174 -5.03 11.12 -9.58
CA ALA A 174 -3.98 10.50 -10.39
C ALA A 174 -2.68 10.29 -9.61
N GLU A 175 -2.33 11.24 -8.73
CA GLU A 175 -1.11 11.17 -7.92
C GLU A 175 -1.13 9.99 -6.94
N LEU A 176 -2.32 9.62 -6.44
CA LEU A 176 -2.49 8.47 -5.55
C LEU A 176 -2.45 7.16 -6.34
N GLU A 177 -3.03 7.14 -7.55
CA GLU A 177 -2.95 6.00 -8.48
C GLU A 177 -1.50 5.71 -8.87
N ASP A 178 -0.77 6.74 -9.31
CA ASP A 178 0.62 6.65 -9.75
C ASP A 178 1.52 6.10 -8.63
N PHE A 179 1.29 6.54 -7.39
CA PHE A 179 2.03 6.03 -6.24
C PHE A 179 1.68 4.56 -5.93
N ALA A 180 0.41 4.16 -6.01
CA ALA A 180 0.01 2.76 -5.84
C ALA A 180 0.64 1.85 -6.91
N ILE A 181 0.70 2.32 -8.17
CA ILE A 181 1.39 1.63 -9.27
C ILE A 181 2.89 1.49 -8.98
N LEU A 182 3.56 2.56 -8.55
CA LEU A 182 4.97 2.53 -8.20
C LEU A 182 5.26 1.50 -7.10
N VAL A 183 4.43 1.49 -6.05
CA VAL A 183 4.53 0.51 -4.96
C VAL A 183 4.36 -0.91 -5.46
N ALA A 184 3.33 -1.19 -6.27
CA ALA A 184 3.10 -2.53 -6.82
C ALA A 184 4.30 -3.05 -7.64
N MET A 185 5.01 -2.16 -8.33
CA MET A 185 6.18 -2.51 -9.14
C MET A 185 7.46 -2.75 -8.32
N GLU A 186 7.63 -2.01 -7.21
CA GLU A 186 8.91 -1.91 -6.53
C GLU A 186 8.93 -2.55 -5.13
N LEU A 187 7.79 -2.81 -4.49
CA LEU A 187 7.68 -3.40 -3.14
C LEU A 187 8.60 -4.63 -2.97
N GLU A 188 8.42 -5.66 -3.81
CA GLU A 188 9.24 -6.86 -3.70
C GLU A 188 10.72 -6.63 -4.03
N ARG A 189 11.03 -5.67 -4.91
CA ARG A 189 12.42 -5.31 -5.24
C ARG A 189 13.10 -4.69 -4.02
N VAL A 190 12.40 -3.82 -3.30
CA VAL A 190 12.87 -3.21 -2.04
C VAL A 190 13.10 -4.29 -0.97
N HIS A 191 12.20 -5.27 -0.80
CA HIS A 191 12.44 -6.38 0.13
C HIS A 191 13.68 -7.23 -0.23
N ARG A 192 14.06 -7.28 -1.52
CA ARG A 192 15.26 -7.95 -2.02
C ARG A 192 16.53 -7.08 -2.00
N ALA A 193 16.49 -5.86 -1.45
CA ALA A 193 17.58 -4.88 -1.56
C ALA A 193 18.96 -5.37 -1.09
N THR A 194 19.04 -6.19 -0.03
CA THR A 194 20.35 -6.73 0.42
C THR A 194 21.04 -7.66 -0.58
N ARG A 195 20.30 -8.17 -1.58
CA ARG A 195 20.86 -9.01 -2.65
C ARG A 195 21.17 -8.20 -3.91
N MET A 196 20.88 -6.89 -3.92
CA MET A 196 21.05 -6.04 -5.09
C MET A 196 22.51 -5.63 -5.25
N ARG A 197 22.97 -5.62 -6.50
CA ARG A 197 24.25 -4.98 -6.85
C ARG A 197 24.07 -3.46 -6.78
N ALA A 198 25.16 -2.73 -6.54
CA ALA A 198 25.13 -1.28 -6.39
C ALA A 198 24.48 -0.55 -7.59
N GLY A 199 24.77 -0.97 -8.83
CA GLY A 199 24.10 -0.43 -10.01
C GLY A 199 22.58 -0.69 -10.04
N SER A 200 22.13 -1.85 -9.57
CA SER A 200 20.69 -2.13 -9.45
C SER A 200 20.04 -1.24 -8.39
N MET A 201 20.74 -0.93 -7.29
CA MET A 201 20.25 -0.01 -6.27
C MET A 201 20.18 1.42 -6.81
N ALA A 202 21.20 1.89 -7.54
CA ALA A 202 21.16 3.17 -8.23
C ALA A 202 19.98 3.25 -9.20
N ALA A 203 19.76 2.21 -10.02
CA ALA A 203 18.63 2.16 -10.94
C ALA A 203 17.27 2.18 -10.21
N LEU A 204 17.17 1.55 -9.03
CA LEU A 204 15.98 1.61 -8.20
C LEU A 204 15.73 3.04 -7.72
N LEU A 205 16.74 3.71 -7.17
CA LEU A 205 16.64 5.11 -6.71
C LEU A 205 16.20 6.06 -7.84
N GLU A 206 16.68 5.83 -9.05
CA GLU A 206 16.26 6.58 -10.25
C GLU A 206 14.79 6.32 -10.59
N ARG A 207 14.38 5.05 -10.71
CA ARG A 207 13.00 4.68 -11.06
C ARG A 207 11.97 5.19 -10.05
N VAL A 208 12.30 5.15 -8.75
CA VAL A 208 11.40 5.64 -7.70
C VAL A 208 11.43 7.16 -7.55
N GLY A 209 12.31 7.85 -8.31
CA GLY A 209 12.47 9.30 -8.27
C GLY A 209 13.02 9.82 -6.94
N ALA A 210 13.88 9.04 -6.27
CA ALA A 210 14.41 9.42 -4.96
C ALA A 210 15.22 10.72 -4.97
N PHE A 211 15.72 11.14 -6.13
CA PHE A 211 16.49 12.37 -6.31
C PHE A 211 15.62 13.62 -6.52
N THR A 212 14.41 13.45 -7.06
CA THR A 212 13.52 14.57 -7.45
C THR A 212 12.35 14.73 -6.47
N ASP A 213 11.87 13.63 -5.90
CA ASP A 213 10.82 13.60 -4.89
C ASP A 213 11.23 12.70 -3.71
N PRO A 214 12.02 13.24 -2.76
CA PRO A 214 12.44 12.50 -1.57
C PRO A 214 11.25 12.03 -0.73
N GLY A 215 10.15 12.79 -0.73
CA GLY A 215 8.92 12.45 -0.03
C GLY A 215 8.30 11.16 -0.58
N ARG A 216 8.23 10.99 -1.90
CA ARG A 216 7.72 9.75 -2.52
C ARG A 216 8.60 8.53 -2.24
N PHE A 217 9.91 8.72 -2.08
CA PHE A 217 10.81 7.65 -1.70
C PHE A 217 10.61 7.20 -0.25
N GLU A 218 10.49 8.15 0.68
CA GLU A 218 10.16 7.86 2.09
C GLU A 218 8.78 7.18 2.21
N ASP A 219 7.81 7.68 1.45
CA ASP A 219 6.69 6.98 0.82
C ASP A 219 6.78 5.45 0.77
N LEU A 220 7.51 5.03 -0.25
CA LEU A 220 7.73 3.64 -0.61
C LEU A 220 8.40 2.86 0.53
N LEU A 221 9.39 3.44 1.20
CA LEU A 221 10.06 2.80 2.32
C LEU A 221 9.11 2.56 3.50
N THR A 222 8.17 3.48 3.73
CA THR A 222 7.13 3.36 4.76
C THR A 222 6.21 2.19 4.43
N VAL A 223 5.72 2.08 3.18
CA VAL A 223 4.92 0.94 2.74
C VAL A 223 5.66 -0.38 2.97
N CYS A 224 6.93 -0.48 2.55
CA CYS A 224 7.73 -1.69 2.70
C CYS A 224 8.00 -2.04 4.17
N ALA A 225 8.19 -1.04 5.03
CA ALA A 225 8.35 -1.26 6.46
C ALA A 225 7.05 -1.79 7.09
N CYS A 226 5.90 -1.18 6.75
CA CYS A 226 4.59 -1.66 7.22
C CYS A 226 4.34 -3.11 6.78
N ASP A 227 4.61 -3.45 5.50
CA ASP A 227 4.45 -4.83 5.01
C ASP A 227 5.32 -5.81 5.80
N TYR A 228 6.56 -5.43 6.04
CA TYR A 228 7.51 -6.25 6.79
C TYR A 228 7.06 -6.48 8.25
N PHE A 229 6.66 -5.42 8.96
CA PHE A 229 6.26 -5.52 10.37
C PHE A 229 4.90 -6.20 10.58
N ALA A 230 4.03 -6.22 9.57
CA ALA A 230 2.69 -6.82 9.68
C ALA A 230 2.67 -8.36 9.65
N TYR A 231 3.80 -9.01 9.34
CA TYR A 231 3.87 -10.47 9.38
C TYR A 231 3.76 -10.97 10.83
N PRO A 232 2.85 -11.93 11.11
CA PRO A 232 2.81 -12.60 12.41
C PRO A 232 4.18 -13.22 12.75
N GLY A 233 4.56 -13.15 14.03
CA GLY A 233 5.85 -13.67 14.52
C GLY A 233 7.03 -12.72 14.32
N ASN A 234 6.90 -11.68 13.47
CA ASN A 234 7.96 -10.70 13.30
C ASN A 234 8.09 -9.81 14.56
N THR A 235 9.21 -9.95 15.26
CA THR A 235 9.57 -9.14 16.44
C THR A 235 10.78 -8.23 16.20
N THR A 236 11.17 -8.07 14.94
CA THR A 236 12.35 -7.27 14.59
C THR A 236 12.15 -5.80 14.93
N PRO A 237 13.18 -5.12 15.46
CA PRO A 237 13.05 -3.73 15.91
C PRO A 237 13.12 -2.72 14.75
N ALA A 238 13.58 -3.13 13.57
CA ALA A 238 13.84 -2.26 12.44
C ALA A 238 13.68 -2.97 11.10
N TYR A 239 13.38 -2.20 10.05
CA TYR A 239 13.40 -2.67 8.67
C TYR A 239 14.75 -2.32 8.01
N PRO A 240 15.74 -3.23 7.98
CA PRO A 240 17.12 -2.91 7.61
C PRO A 240 17.28 -2.45 6.15
N LYS A 241 16.33 -2.80 5.27
CA LYS A 241 16.40 -2.44 3.85
C LYS A 241 16.18 -0.94 3.62
N ALA A 242 15.37 -0.29 4.48
CA ALA A 242 15.21 1.16 4.45
C ALA A 242 16.54 1.86 4.75
N THR A 243 17.24 1.45 5.82
CA THR A 243 18.56 2.01 6.16
C THR A 243 19.55 1.87 5.01
N LEU A 244 19.63 0.68 4.41
CA LEU A 244 20.51 0.40 3.28
C LEU A 244 20.23 1.31 2.08
N LEU A 245 18.95 1.48 1.72
CA LEU A 245 18.56 2.32 0.58
C LEU A 245 18.75 3.82 0.86
N LYS A 246 18.54 4.27 2.10
CA LYS A 246 18.84 5.65 2.51
C LYS A 246 20.34 5.96 2.45
N GLN A 247 21.19 5.04 2.90
CA GLN A 247 22.65 5.19 2.76
C GLN A 247 23.06 5.27 1.29
N ALA A 248 22.48 4.43 0.43
CA ALA A 248 22.71 4.48 -1.01
C ALA A 248 22.27 5.82 -1.61
N LEU A 249 21.12 6.36 -1.21
CA LEU A 249 20.63 7.66 -1.65
C LEU A 249 21.59 8.80 -1.26
N VAL A 250 22.01 8.85 0.01
CA VAL A 250 22.97 9.85 0.50
C VAL A 250 24.28 9.80 -0.30
N ALA A 251 24.79 8.60 -0.58
CA ALA A 251 26.01 8.44 -1.38
C ALA A 251 25.87 8.99 -2.79
N CYS A 252 24.70 8.79 -3.43
CA CYS A 252 24.42 9.33 -4.76
C CYS A 252 24.24 10.86 -4.75
N LEU A 253 23.59 11.43 -3.72
CA LEU A 253 23.37 12.87 -3.58
C LEU A 253 24.65 13.65 -3.26
N ALA A 254 25.69 12.98 -2.74
CA ALA A 254 27.00 13.58 -2.51
C ALA A 254 27.86 13.70 -3.78
N LEU A 255 27.39 13.21 -4.93
CA LEU A 255 28.07 13.39 -6.20
C LEU A 255 27.92 14.84 -6.69
N PRO A 256 28.95 15.43 -7.31
CA PRO A 256 28.80 16.73 -7.96
C PRO A 256 27.86 16.64 -9.15
N ASP A 257 27.17 17.74 -9.45
CA ASP A 257 26.34 17.87 -10.66
C ASP A 257 27.16 17.52 -11.92
N PRO A 258 26.56 16.91 -12.94
CA PRO A 258 27.24 16.64 -14.20
C PRO A 258 27.65 17.96 -14.89
N ASP A 259 28.79 17.94 -15.56
CA ASP A 259 29.22 19.03 -16.44
C ASP A 259 28.40 18.99 -17.76
N GLU A 260 28.09 20.15 -18.35
CA GLU A 260 27.16 20.33 -19.50
C GLU A 260 27.51 19.52 -20.78
N ASP A 261 28.68 18.89 -20.85
CA ASP A 261 29.24 18.23 -22.04
C ASP A 261 29.33 16.68 -21.96
N ASP A 262 28.88 16.05 -20.86
CA ASP A 262 28.98 14.58 -20.71
C ASP A 262 27.83 13.84 -21.43
N ASP A 263 28.09 12.63 -21.95
CA ASP A 263 27.02 11.72 -22.40
C ASP A 263 26.27 11.22 -21.14
N GLU A 264 25.36 12.07 -20.68
CA GLU A 264 25.14 12.40 -19.27
C GLU A 264 24.52 11.27 -18.45
N ALA A 265 23.58 10.53 -19.02
CA ALA A 265 22.73 9.62 -18.26
C ALA A 265 23.44 8.31 -17.87
N THR A 266 24.14 7.67 -18.81
CA THR A 266 24.88 6.43 -18.53
C THR A 266 26.09 6.70 -17.64
N ALA A 267 26.81 7.80 -17.89
CA ALA A 267 27.92 8.23 -17.04
C ALA A 267 27.46 8.54 -15.61
N LEU A 268 26.33 9.25 -15.44
CA LEU A 268 25.77 9.54 -14.12
C LEU A 268 25.31 8.27 -13.39
N HIS A 269 24.66 7.34 -14.08
CA HIS A 269 24.24 6.05 -13.52
C HIS A 269 25.45 5.25 -13.00
N GLU A 270 26.53 5.16 -13.79
CA GLU A 270 27.76 4.47 -13.39
C GLU A 270 28.42 5.15 -12.18
N ARG A 271 28.49 6.48 -12.16
CA ARG A 271 29.00 7.25 -11.02
C ARG A 271 28.20 6.96 -9.75
N ARG A 272 26.86 6.95 -9.83
CA ARG A 272 25.96 6.57 -8.74
C ARG A 272 26.21 5.13 -8.28
N ALA A 273 26.34 4.19 -9.20
CA ALA A 273 26.64 2.79 -8.88
C ALA A 273 27.96 2.65 -8.11
N ILE A 274 29.00 3.38 -8.51
CA ILE A 274 30.30 3.39 -7.81
C ILE A 274 30.16 4.01 -6.41
N ALA A 275 29.43 5.12 -6.27
CA ALA A 275 29.20 5.79 -4.99
C ALA A 275 28.49 4.86 -3.99
N VAL A 276 27.41 4.21 -4.42
CA VAL A 276 26.68 3.21 -3.61
C VAL A 276 27.62 2.07 -3.20
N ALA A 277 28.42 1.54 -4.14
CA ALA A 277 29.33 0.45 -3.83
C ALA A 277 30.39 0.83 -2.79
N ARG A 278 30.89 2.07 -2.81
CA ARG A 278 31.83 2.58 -1.81
C ARG A 278 31.18 2.72 -0.44
N ALA A 279 30.02 3.38 -0.38
CA ALA A 279 29.31 3.63 0.88
C ALA A 279 28.94 2.34 1.61
N LEU A 280 28.44 1.34 0.87
CA LEU A 280 28.00 0.07 1.47
C LEU A 280 29.15 -0.85 1.91
N ARG A 281 30.35 -0.72 1.32
CA ARG A 281 31.55 -1.43 1.82
C ARG A 281 32.06 -0.84 3.13
N SER A 282 32.06 0.50 3.25
CA SER A 282 32.52 1.18 4.46
C SER A 282 31.62 0.94 5.68
N GLY A 283 30.32 0.68 5.47
CA GLY A 283 29.39 0.32 6.55
C GLY A 283 29.64 -1.08 7.14
N THR A 284 30.05 -2.06 6.32
CA THR A 284 30.30 -3.45 6.78
C THR A 284 31.58 -3.64 7.60
N ASP A 285 32.47 -2.64 7.60
CA ASP A 285 33.72 -2.66 8.38
C ASP A 285 33.56 -1.99 9.76
N HIS A 286 32.43 -1.33 10.05
CA HIS A 286 32.11 -0.76 11.38
C HIS A 286 31.18 -1.64 12.23
N GLU A 287 30.68 -2.75 11.67
CA GLU A 287 29.84 -3.74 12.37
C GLU A 287 30.59 -5.05 12.67
N ARG A 288 31.92 -5.08 12.53
CA ARG A 288 32.79 -6.20 12.91
C ARG A 288 33.66 -5.90 14.13
#